data_AF-A0A6D2XBY0-F1
#
_entry.id   AF-A0A6D2XBY0-F1
#
_cell.length_a   1.000
_cell.length_b   1.000
_cell.length_c   1.000
_cell.angle_alpha   90.00
_cell.angle_beta   90.00
_cell.angle_gamma   90.00
#
_symmetry.space_group_name_H-M   'P 1'
#
loop_
_entity.id
_entity.type
_entity.pdbx_description
1 polymer ?
#
loop_
_entity_poly.entity_id
_entity_poly.type
_entity_poly.pdbx_seq_one_letter_code
_entity_poly.pdbx_strand_id
1 'polypeptide(L)'
;MVRPLNPRPLPPVVLMLLLLLPPSPLPLAAGDPLPTESRLMNSCLQARRKCQADPTCSAAYHHLDSCTSSISTPLPSEEPSVPADCLEAAQQLRNSSLIGCMCHRRMKNQVACLDIYWTVHRARSLGNYELDVSPYEDTVTSKPWKMNLSKLNMLKPDSDLCFKFAMLCTLNDKCDRLRKAYGEACSGPHCQRHVCLRQLLTFFEKAAEPHAQGLLLCPCAPNDRGCGERRRNTIAPNCALPPVAPNCLELRRLCFSDPLCRSRLVDFQTHCHPMDILGTCATEQSRCLRAYLGLIGTAMTPNFVSNVNTSVALSCTCRGSGNLQEECEQLEGFFSHNPCLTDAIAAKMRFHSQLFSQDWPHPTFAVMAHQNENPAVRPQPWVPSLFSCTLPLILLLSLW
;
A
#
# COMPACT_ATOMS: atom_id res chain seq x y z
N MET A 1 -75.94 -28.37 -40.36
CA MET A 1 -77.38 -28.02 -40.31
C MET A 1 -77.65 -27.24 -39.02
N VAL A 2 -78.70 -26.41 -39.00
CA VAL A 2 -79.29 -25.72 -37.83
C VAL A 2 -78.43 -24.67 -37.08
N ARG A 3 -79.07 -23.52 -36.87
CA ARG A 3 -78.80 -22.37 -35.98
C ARG A 3 -80.13 -22.12 -35.21
N PRO A 4 -80.23 -21.22 -34.22
CA PRO A 4 -79.28 -20.80 -33.19
C PRO A 4 -79.96 -20.79 -31.78
N LEU A 5 -79.32 -20.20 -30.76
CA LEU A 5 -79.99 -19.18 -29.93
C LEU A 5 -78.98 -18.25 -29.23
N ASN A 6 -79.43 -17.06 -28.82
CA ASN A 6 -78.67 -16.04 -28.11
C ASN A 6 -79.67 -15.06 -27.45
N PRO A 7 -79.39 -14.52 -26.26
CA PRO A 7 -79.58 -13.07 -26.11
C PRO A 7 -78.47 -12.33 -25.32
N ARG A 8 -78.34 -11.04 -25.65
CA ARG A 8 -77.54 -9.97 -25.03
C ARG A 8 -78.35 -9.28 -23.88
N PRO A 9 -77.78 -8.41 -22.98
CA PRO A 9 -76.93 -7.26 -23.32
C PRO A 9 -75.81 -6.83 -22.32
N LEU A 10 -75.28 -5.61 -22.53
CA LEU A 10 -74.17 -4.85 -21.89
C LEU A 10 -74.73 -3.52 -21.28
N PRO A 11 -73.97 -2.52 -20.76
CA PRO A 11 -72.56 -2.38 -20.31
C PRO A 11 -72.55 -2.03 -18.77
N PRO A 12 -71.88 -1.01 -18.15
CA PRO A 12 -70.68 -0.21 -18.45
C PRO A 12 -69.63 0.05 -17.31
N VAL A 13 -68.44 0.46 -17.75
CA VAL A 13 -67.37 1.34 -17.18
C VAL A 13 -67.57 2.03 -15.80
N VAL A 14 -66.60 1.81 -14.89
CA VAL A 14 -66.11 2.74 -13.82
C VAL A 14 -64.59 2.48 -13.66
N LEU A 15 -63.69 3.29 -14.24
CA LEU A 15 -63.07 4.54 -13.75
C LEU A 15 -61.69 4.31 -13.08
N MET A 16 -60.66 4.93 -13.67
CA MET A 16 -59.30 5.03 -13.09
C MET A 16 -59.27 6.09 -11.99
N LEU A 17 -58.73 5.74 -10.81
CA LEU A 17 -58.23 6.71 -9.84
C LEU A 17 -57.17 6.04 -8.94
N LEU A 18 -55.95 6.59 -8.94
CA LEU A 18 -54.94 6.27 -7.93
C LEU A 18 -55.30 6.98 -6.63
N LEU A 19 -54.88 6.42 -5.47
CA LEU A 19 -53.98 7.09 -4.52
C LEU A 19 -53.69 6.24 -3.25
N LEU A 20 -52.49 6.44 -2.70
CA LEU A 20 -52.09 6.22 -1.30
C LEU A 20 -52.13 4.79 -0.71
N LEU A 21 -51.12 3.98 -1.08
CA LEU A 21 -50.47 3.04 -0.16
C LEU A 21 -48.94 3.23 -0.27
N PRO A 22 -48.19 3.37 0.84
CA PRO A 22 -46.75 3.62 0.79
C PRO A 22 -45.97 2.33 0.45
N PRO A 23 -45.04 2.34 -0.52
CA PRO A 23 -44.20 1.19 -0.80
C PRO A 23 -43.16 0.99 0.32
N SER A 24 -43.09 -0.22 0.87
CA SER A 24 -42.06 -0.59 1.83
C SER A 24 -40.68 -0.69 1.16
N PRO A 25 -39.59 -0.18 1.79
CA PRO A 25 -38.28 -0.17 1.17
C PRO A 25 -37.67 -1.58 1.15
N LEU A 26 -37.50 -2.13 -0.06
CA LEU A 26 -36.66 -3.30 -0.30
C LEU A 26 -35.18 -2.97 0.04
N PRO A 27 -34.43 -3.87 0.68
CA PRO A 27 -33.04 -3.63 1.02
C PRO A 27 -32.17 -3.60 -0.25
N LEU A 28 -31.72 -2.41 -0.63
CA LEU A 28 -30.72 -2.21 -1.69
C LEU A 28 -29.43 -2.94 -1.33
N ALA A 29 -28.85 -3.64 -2.31
CA ALA A 29 -27.55 -4.29 -2.14
C ALA A 29 -26.47 -3.23 -1.82
N ALA A 30 -25.76 -3.43 -0.71
CA ALA A 30 -24.71 -2.51 -0.28
C ALA A 30 -23.49 -2.58 -1.21
N GLY A 31 -23.45 -1.70 -2.20
CA GLY A 31 -22.23 -1.46 -3.00
C GLY A 31 -21.10 -0.92 -2.11
N ASP A 32 -19.86 -1.28 -2.45
CA ASP A 32 -18.67 -0.73 -1.78
C ASP A 32 -18.72 0.80 -1.77
N PRO A 33 -18.48 1.47 -0.62
CA PRO A 33 -18.50 2.92 -0.56
C PRO A 33 -17.37 3.49 -1.45
N LEU A 34 -17.78 4.34 -2.40
CA LEU A 34 -16.87 5.10 -3.25
C LEU A 34 -15.93 5.96 -2.37
N PRO A 35 -14.63 6.11 -2.70
CA PRO A 35 -13.75 6.99 -1.95
C PRO A 35 -14.31 8.42 -1.91
N THR A 36 -14.46 8.98 -0.71
CA THR A 36 -15.04 10.31 -0.49
C THR A 36 -14.29 11.37 -1.28
N GLU A 37 -15.01 12.19 -2.03
CA GLU A 37 -14.47 13.11 -3.04
C GLU A 37 -13.46 14.13 -2.49
N SER A 38 -13.55 14.46 -1.19
CA SER A 38 -12.57 15.30 -0.48
C SER A 38 -11.14 14.73 -0.46
N ARG A 39 -10.95 13.40 -0.52
CA ARG A 39 -9.61 12.77 -0.49
C ARG A 39 -8.81 12.95 -1.79
N LEU A 40 -9.45 13.39 -2.88
CA LEU A 40 -8.75 13.61 -4.16
C LEU A 40 -8.09 14.98 -4.28
N MET A 41 -8.40 15.93 -3.37
CA MET A 41 -8.07 17.36 -3.49
C MET A 41 -6.57 17.67 -3.65
N ASN A 42 -5.70 16.81 -3.11
CA ASN A 42 -4.24 16.93 -3.14
C ASN A 42 -3.58 15.92 -4.11
N SER A 43 -4.37 15.22 -4.94
CA SER A 43 -3.83 14.26 -5.90
C SER A 43 -3.03 14.94 -7.01
N CYS A 44 -1.86 14.40 -7.40
CA CYS A 44 -1.03 15.01 -8.45
C CYS A 44 -1.76 15.18 -9.79
N LEU A 45 -2.71 14.29 -10.11
CA LEU A 45 -3.59 14.44 -11.28
C LEU A 45 -4.51 15.67 -11.20
N GLN A 46 -5.02 16.02 -10.02
CA GLN A 46 -5.83 17.23 -9.84
C GLN A 46 -4.96 18.48 -9.75
N ALA A 47 -3.79 18.41 -9.09
CA ALA A 47 -2.81 19.49 -9.05
C ALA A 47 -2.31 19.86 -10.46
N ARG A 48 -2.01 18.87 -11.32
CA ARG A 48 -1.62 19.13 -12.72
C ARG A 48 -2.74 19.75 -13.54
N ARG A 49 -4.01 19.37 -13.33
CA ARG A 49 -5.18 20.01 -13.96
C ARG A 49 -5.35 21.47 -13.52
N LYS A 50 -5.17 21.76 -12.23
CA LYS A 50 -5.16 23.15 -11.70
C LYS A 50 -4.03 23.96 -12.37
N CYS A 51 -2.83 23.41 -12.41
CA CYS A 51 -1.66 24.00 -13.07
C CYS A 51 -1.84 24.17 -14.60
N GLN A 52 -2.60 23.30 -15.27
CA GLN A 52 -2.93 23.39 -16.70
C GLN A 52 -3.82 24.60 -17.05
N ALA A 53 -4.58 25.14 -16.09
CA ALA A 53 -5.40 26.32 -16.28
C ALA A 53 -4.66 27.64 -16.02
N ASP A 54 -3.44 27.57 -15.47
CA ASP A 54 -2.55 28.70 -15.22
C ASP A 54 -1.43 28.69 -16.29
N PRO A 55 -1.34 29.70 -17.17
CA PRO A 55 -0.34 29.72 -18.25
C PRO A 55 1.10 29.65 -17.74
N THR A 56 1.40 30.33 -16.63
CA THR A 56 2.74 30.37 -16.03
C THR A 56 3.10 29.02 -15.41
N CYS A 57 2.19 28.44 -14.63
CA CYS A 57 2.40 27.12 -14.03
C CYS A 57 2.55 26.04 -15.11
N SER A 58 1.70 26.06 -16.15
CA SER A 58 1.75 25.05 -17.22
C SER A 58 3.04 25.18 -18.04
N ALA A 59 3.51 26.39 -18.34
CA ALA A 59 4.80 26.62 -18.99
C ALA A 59 5.96 26.10 -18.13
N ALA A 60 6.04 26.50 -16.86
CA ALA A 60 7.07 26.05 -15.93
C ALA A 60 7.10 24.52 -15.80
N TYR A 61 5.93 23.86 -15.75
CA TYR A 61 5.84 22.40 -15.79
C TYR A 61 6.46 21.84 -17.07
N HIS A 62 6.08 22.33 -18.24
CA HIS A 62 6.58 21.78 -19.51
C HIS A 62 8.09 21.99 -19.73
N HIS A 63 8.65 23.10 -19.24
CA HIS A 63 10.10 23.30 -19.20
C HIS A 63 10.79 22.29 -18.28
N LEU A 64 10.31 22.13 -17.04
CA LEU A 64 10.87 21.17 -16.09
C LEU A 64 10.76 19.71 -16.56
N ASP A 65 9.63 19.34 -17.17
CA ASP A 65 9.38 18.01 -17.75
C ASP A 65 10.41 17.68 -18.84
N SER A 66 10.72 18.66 -19.70
CA SER A 66 11.78 18.58 -20.71
C SER A 66 13.17 18.37 -20.09
N CYS A 67 13.47 19.06 -18.97
CA CYS A 67 14.70 18.86 -18.21
C CYS A 67 14.82 17.46 -17.58
N THR A 68 13.70 16.77 -17.29
CA THR A 68 13.79 15.41 -16.72
C THR A 68 14.28 14.37 -17.73
N SER A 69 14.03 14.61 -19.02
CA SER A 69 14.32 13.66 -20.10
C SER A 69 15.81 13.61 -20.46
N SER A 70 16.53 14.74 -20.36
CA SER A 70 17.95 14.84 -20.73
C SER A 70 18.92 14.25 -19.70
N ILE A 71 18.51 14.14 -18.44
CA ILE A 71 19.36 13.70 -17.30
C ILE A 71 19.66 12.17 -17.31
N SER A 72 19.15 11.43 -18.29
CA SER A 72 19.09 9.96 -18.30
C SER A 72 20.43 9.19 -18.43
N THR A 73 21.59 9.86 -18.39
CA THR A 73 22.91 9.20 -18.52
C THR A 73 23.96 9.80 -17.55
N PRO A 74 24.19 9.22 -16.36
CA PRO A 74 25.27 9.63 -15.47
C PRO A 74 26.59 8.97 -15.91
N LEU A 75 27.54 9.75 -16.42
CA LEU A 75 28.95 9.32 -16.49
C LEU A 75 29.62 9.49 -15.11
N PRO A 76 30.65 8.69 -14.75
CA PRO A 76 31.14 8.62 -13.36
C PRO A 76 32.04 9.79 -12.89
N SER A 77 32.09 10.92 -13.61
CA SER A 77 33.22 11.87 -13.51
C SER A 77 32.88 13.36 -13.62
N GLU A 78 31.61 13.73 -13.76
CA GLU A 78 31.17 15.14 -13.72
C GLU A 78 30.01 15.27 -12.73
N GLU A 79 30.03 16.32 -11.88
CA GLU A 79 28.84 16.68 -11.11
C GLU A 79 27.72 17.09 -12.09
N PRO A 80 26.47 16.62 -11.93
CA PRO A 80 25.40 16.91 -12.86
C PRO A 80 24.98 18.38 -12.74
N SER A 81 25.63 19.26 -13.50
CA SER A 81 25.34 20.68 -13.57
C SER A 81 23.94 20.91 -14.16
N VAL A 82 22.95 21.00 -13.28
CA VAL A 82 21.55 21.27 -13.63
C VAL A 82 21.49 22.60 -14.39
N PRO A 83 20.88 22.66 -15.60
CA PRO A 83 20.74 23.92 -16.32
C PRO A 83 19.95 24.94 -15.48
N ALA A 84 20.41 26.19 -15.45
CA ALA A 84 19.82 27.24 -14.62
C ALA A 84 18.31 27.41 -14.87
N ASP A 85 17.89 27.34 -16.13
CA ASP A 85 16.50 27.42 -16.58
C ASP A 85 15.61 26.34 -15.93
N CYS A 86 16.17 25.14 -15.67
CA CYS A 86 15.48 24.05 -14.99
C CYS A 86 15.32 24.31 -13.48
N LEU A 87 16.29 24.99 -12.86
CA LEU A 87 16.20 25.47 -11.48
C LEU A 87 15.18 26.61 -11.36
N GLU A 88 15.11 27.51 -12.35
CA GLU A 88 14.09 28.56 -12.37
C GLU A 88 12.69 27.97 -12.54
N ALA A 89 12.49 27.05 -13.48
CA ALA A 89 11.21 26.35 -13.67
C ALA A 89 10.80 25.57 -12.39
N ALA A 90 11.75 24.94 -11.71
CA ALA A 90 11.53 24.32 -10.40
C ALA A 90 11.09 25.35 -9.35
N GLN A 91 11.76 26.51 -9.29
CA GLN A 91 11.46 27.59 -8.34
C GLN A 91 10.08 28.21 -8.58
N GLN A 92 9.68 28.45 -9.84
CA GLN A 92 8.36 28.94 -10.20
C GLN A 92 7.24 27.98 -9.73
N LEU A 93 7.47 26.66 -9.79
CA LEU A 93 6.50 25.66 -9.33
C LEU A 93 6.41 25.49 -7.80
N ARG A 94 7.35 26.02 -6.99
CA ARG A 94 7.34 25.88 -5.52
C ARG A 94 6.09 26.45 -4.85
N ASN A 95 5.46 27.46 -5.45
CA ASN A 95 4.23 28.08 -4.93
C ASN A 95 2.94 27.43 -5.49
N SER A 96 3.06 26.41 -6.35
CA SER A 96 1.93 25.76 -6.99
C SER A 96 1.40 24.57 -6.17
N SER A 97 0.15 24.16 -6.41
CA SER A 97 -0.44 22.96 -5.78
C SER A 97 0.23 21.62 -6.13
N LEU A 98 1.23 21.62 -7.02
CA LEU A 98 2.00 20.43 -7.38
C LEU A 98 3.04 20.03 -6.32
N ILE A 99 3.66 20.98 -5.60
CA ILE A 99 4.80 20.68 -4.71
C ILE A 99 4.42 19.84 -3.48
N GLY A 100 3.15 19.88 -3.09
CA GLY A 100 2.57 19.09 -2.00
C GLY A 100 1.61 18.00 -2.48
N CYS A 101 1.67 17.64 -3.77
CA CYS A 101 0.75 16.64 -4.31
C CYS A 101 1.21 15.22 -3.96
N MET A 102 0.24 14.31 -3.78
CA MET A 102 0.51 12.89 -3.52
C MET A 102 -0.26 11.99 -4.49
N CYS A 103 0.12 10.72 -4.51
CA CYS A 103 -0.52 9.66 -5.27
C CYS A 103 -1.11 8.60 -4.34
N HIS A 104 -2.05 7.81 -4.84
CA HIS A 104 -2.68 6.74 -4.09
C HIS A 104 -2.26 5.38 -4.66
N ARG A 105 -1.91 4.42 -3.80
CA ARG A 105 -1.73 3.03 -4.24
C ARG A 105 -3.06 2.51 -4.81
N ARG A 106 -3.01 1.70 -5.88
CA ARG A 106 -4.17 1.05 -6.53
C ARG A 106 -5.10 2.02 -7.27
N MET A 107 -4.67 3.26 -7.54
CA MET A 107 -5.45 4.22 -8.33
C MET A 107 -5.40 3.91 -9.84
N LYS A 108 -6.49 4.13 -10.58
CA LYS A 108 -6.59 3.77 -12.01
C LYS A 108 -5.44 4.31 -12.88
N ASN A 109 -5.02 5.54 -12.60
CA ASN A 109 -4.01 6.28 -13.37
C ASN A 109 -2.70 6.42 -12.56
N GLN A 110 -2.28 5.37 -11.84
CA GLN A 110 -1.13 5.43 -10.92
C GLN A 110 0.15 5.87 -11.64
N VAL A 111 0.46 5.31 -12.81
CA VAL A 111 1.67 5.67 -13.59
C VAL A 111 1.73 7.18 -13.86
N ALA A 112 0.68 7.75 -14.47
CA ALA A 112 0.60 9.19 -14.76
C ALA A 112 0.60 10.08 -13.50
N CYS A 113 0.19 9.56 -12.34
CA CYS A 113 0.31 10.29 -11.08
C CYS A 113 1.78 10.35 -10.60
N LEU A 114 2.47 9.21 -10.61
CA LEU A 114 3.88 9.10 -10.19
C LEU A 114 4.81 9.86 -11.13
N ASP A 115 4.49 9.89 -12.41
CA ASP A 115 5.15 10.68 -13.45
C ASP A 115 5.15 12.17 -13.08
N ILE A 116 3.96 12.77 -12.90
CA ILE A 116 3.79 14.16 -12.43
C ILE A 116 4.51 14.40 -11.10
N TYR A 117 4.40 13.46 -10.14
CA TYR A 117 5.09 13.57 -8.86
C TYR A 117 6.59 13.69 -9.06
N TRP A 118 7.20 12.79 -9.85
CA TRP A 118 8.65 12.74 -10.03
C TRP A 118 9.20 13.89 -10.87
N THR A 119 8.45 14.42 -11.85
CA THR A 119 8.82 15.67 -12.54
C THR A 119 8.99 16.80 -11.53
N VAL A 120 8.02 16.97 -10.62
CA VAL A 120 8.00 18.08 -9.66
C VAL A 120 8.92 17.85 -8.45
N HIS A 121 9.07 16.62 -7.98
CA HIS A 121 9.89 16.31 -6.80
C HIS A 121 11.38 16.15 -7.14
N ARG A 122 11.75 15.73 -8.36
CA ARG A 122 13.15 15.80 -8.81
C ARG A 122 13.66 17.24 -8.68
N ALA A 123 12.85 18.22 -9.05
CA ALA A 123 13.10 19.66 -8.93
C ALA A 123 13.46 20.14 -7.51
N ARG A 124 12.99 19.45 -6.47
CA ARG A 124 13.29 19.77 -5.06
C ARG A 124 14.72 19.36 -4.67
N SER A 125 15.20 18.24 -5.22
CA SER A 125 16.56 17.71 -4.99
C SER A 125 17.64 18.41 -5.84
N LEU A 126 17.28 19.30 -6.78
CA LEU A 126 18.26 19.98 -7.67
C LEU A 126 19.04 21.12 -6.99
N GLY A 127 18.81 21.40 -5.70
CA GLY A 127 19.52 22.45 -4.96
C GLY A 127 19.70 22.23 -3.46
N ASN A 128 19.07 21.20 -2.87
CA ASN A 128 19.24 20.80 -1.48
C ASN A 128 19.43 19.28 -1.41
N TYR A 129 20.24 18.80 -0.45
CA TYR A 129 20.40 17.38 -0.09
C TYR A 129 19.16 16.86 0.66
N GLU A 130 17.98 16.96 0.06
CA GLU A 130 16.72 16.50 0.61
C GLU A 130 16.37 15.11 0.04
N LEU A 131 16.15 14.13 0.93
CA LEU A 131 15.87 12.74 0.54
C LEU A 131 14.59 12.65 -0.31
N ASP A 132 14.58 11.70 -1.25
CA ASP A 132 13.37 11.28 -1.95
C ASP A 132 12.29 10.88 -0.92
N VAL A 133 11.13 11.55 -0.97
CA VAL A 133 9.98 11.28 -0.10
C VAL A 133 9.04 10.26 -0.76
N SER A 134 8.36 9.41 0.03
CA SER A 134 7.37 8.49 -0.53
C SER A 134 6.24 9.26 -1.24
N PRO A 135 5.93 8.95 -2.52
CA PRO A 135 4.87 9.61 -3.28
C PRO A 135 3.46 9.15 -2.89
N TYR A 136 3.33 8.18 -1.99
CA TYR A 136 2.04 7.57 -1.65
C TYR A 136 1.42 8.18 -0.40
N GLU A 137 0.17 8.63 -0.51
CA GLU A 137 -0.57 9.17 0.62
C GLU A 137 -0.90 8.09 1.66
N ASP A 138 -0.59 8.41 2.92
CA ASP A 138 -0.72 7.55 4.10
C ASP A 138 -2.17 7.40 4.59
N THR A 139 -3.06 6.99 3.70
CA THR A 139 -4.47 6.74 4.02
C THR A 139 -4.63 5.55 4.97
N VAL A 140 -4.65 5.83 6.28
CA VAL A 140 -4.89 4.85 7.34
C VAL A 140 -6.30 4.28 7.22
N THR A 141 -6.42 3.21 6.45
CA THR A 141 -7.60 2.36 6.36
C THR A 141 -7.20 0.91 6.61
N SER A 142 -6.74 0.65 7.84
CA SER A 142 -6.56 -0.67 8.42
C SER A 142 -7.91 -1.38 8.56
N LYS A 143 -8.52 -1.75 7.42
CA LYS A 143 -9.69 -2.64 7.39
C LYS A 143 -9.32 -3.90 8.18
N PRO A 144 -10.12 -4.34 9.17
CA PRO A 144 -9.77 -5.45 10.04
C PRO A 144 -9.31 -6.67 9.24
N TRP A 145 -8.25 -7.32 9.71
CA TRP A 145 -7.62 -8.44 9.00
C TRP A 145 -8.61 -9.63 8.96
N LYS A 146 -9.29 -9.80 7.83
CA LYS A 146 -10.38 -10.76 7.64
C LYS A 146 -10.01 -11.79 6.58
N MET A 147 -9.92 -13.05 7.00
CA MET A 147 -9.93 -14.24 6.14
C MET A 147 -11.01 -15.19 6.65
N ASN A 148 -11.60 -15.99 5.76
CA ASN A 148 -12.58 -16.99 6.17
C ASN A 148 -11.91 -18.35 6.38
N LEU A 149 -11.55 -18.66 7.62
CA LEU A 149 -10.87 -19.91 7.98
C LEU A 149 -11.78 -21.14 7.97
N SER A 150 -13.11 -21.01 8.11
CA SER A 150 -13.99 -22.19 8.24
C SER A 150 -14.06 -23.04 6.97
N LYS A 151 -13.66 -22.48 5.81
CA LYS A 151 -13.50 -23.25 4.57
C LYS A 151 -12.29 -24.20 4.58
N LEU A 152 -11.39 -24.13 5.56
CA LEU A 152 -10.20 -25.01 5.64
C LEU A 152 -10.46 -26.37 6.29
N ASN A 153 -11.68 -26.63 6.78
CA ASN A 153 -12.06 -27.88 7.44
C ASN A 153 -11.92 -29.14 6.57
N MET A 154 -11.59 -28.99 5.28
CA MET A 154 -11.30 -30.10 4.34
C MET A 154 -9.80 -30.43 4.22
N LEU A 155 -8.90 -29.72 4.89
CA LEU A 155 -7.46 -29.99 4.86
C LEU A 155 -7.03 -31.02 5.91
N LYS A 156 -5.98 -31.80 5.60
CA LYS A 156 -5.32 -32.66 6.60
C LYS A 156 -4.75 -31.80 7.73
N PRO A 157 -4.87 -32.20 9.01
CA PRO A 157 -4.41 -31.41 10.15
C PRO A 157 -2.93 -31.03 10.04
N ASP A 158 -2.10 -31.99 9.63
CA ASP A 158 -0.63 -31.89 9.53
C ASP A 158 -0.14 -31.05 8.33
N SER A 159 -1.05 -30.41 7.58
CA SER A 159 -0.69 -29.60 6.41
C SER A 159 0.09 -28.34 6.81
N ASP A 160 1.16 -28.02 6.06
CA ASP A 160 2.01 -26.87 6.33
C ASP A 160 1.26 -25.53 6.27
N LEU A 161 1.70 -24.54 7.06
CA LEU A 161 0.98 -23.26 7.20
C LEU A 161 1.00 -22.44 5.90
N CYS A 162 2.08 -22.52 5.11
CA CYS A 162 2.12 -21.92 3.77
C CYS A 162 1.09 -22.56 2.82
N PHE A 163 0.83 -23.87 2.90
CA PHE A 163 -0.21 -24.55 2.14
C PHE A 163 -1.62 -24.18 2.61
N LYS A 164 -1.84 -24.03 3.93
CA LYS A 164 -3.11 -23.52 4.48
C LYS A 164 -3.41 -22.11 3.95
N PHE A 165 -2.42 -21.21 3.90
CA PHE A 165 -2.58 -19.89 3.26
C PHE A 165 -2.78 -19.97 1.73
N ALA A 166 -2.06 -20.85 1.05
CA ALA A 166 -2.26 -21.08 -0.39
C ALA A 166 -3.69 -21.55 -0.70
N MET A 167 -4.26 -22.40 0.15
CA MET A 167 -5.65 -22.85 0.05
C MET A 167 -6.64 -21.72 0.36
N LEU A 168 -6.39 -20.86 1.36
CA LEU A 168 -7.22 -19.66 1.59
C LEU A 168 -7.29 -18.74 0.37
N CYS A 169 -6.19 -18.59 -0.39
CA CYS A 169 -6.21 -17.87 -1.66
C CYS A 169 -7.02 -18.61 -2.73
N THR A 170 -6.86 -19.93 -2.87
CA THR A 170 -7.60 -20.72 -3.86
C THR A 170 -9.11 -20.86 -3.55
N LEU A 171 -9.51 -20.71 -2.29
CA LEU A 171 -10.92 -20.67 -1.85
C LEU A 171 -11.56 -19.25 -1.92
N ASN A 172 -10.86 -18.30 -2.53
CA ASN A 172 -11.29 -16.93 -2.80
C ASN A 172 -11.11 -16.59 -4.29
N ASP A 173 -12.20 -16.58 -5.05
CA ASP A 173 -12.20 -16.49 -6.52
C ASP A 173 -11.34 -15.35 -7.08
N LYS A 174 -11.30 -14.20 -6.40
CA LYS A 174 -10.47 -13.05 -6.77
C LYS A 174 -8.97 -13.33 -6.54
N CYS A 175 -8.60 -13.93 -5.42
CA CYS A 175 -7.22 -14.30 -5.14
C CYS A 175 -6.75 -15.45 -6.04
N ASP A 176 -7.56 -16.50 -6.19
CA ASP A 176 -7.28 -17.65 -7.04
C ASP A 176 -7.06 -17.25 -8.51
N ARG A 177 -7.94 -16.40 -9.07
CA ARG A 177 -7.78 -15.88 -10.43
C ARG A 177 -6.48 -15.08 -10.61
N LEU A 178 -6.14 -14.21 -9.65
CA LEU A 178 -4.89 -13.44 -9.71
C LEU A 178 -3.67 -14.36 -9.54
N ARG A 179 -3.77 -15.40 -8.71
CA ARG A 179 -2.71 -16.39 -8.44
C ARG A 179 -2.44 -17.27 -9.65
N LYS A 180 -3.49 -17.73 -10.34
CA LYS A 180 -3.39 -18.47 -11.61
C LYS A 180 -2.76 -17.61 -12.70
N ALA A 181 -3.20 -16.36 -12.86
CA ALA A 181 -2.65 -15.44 -13.87
C ALA A 181 -1.13 -15.20 -13.73
N TYR A 182 -0.58 -15.10 -12.51
CA TYR A 182 0.88 -15.04 -12.35
C TYR A 182 1.53 -16.42 -12.41
N GLY A 183 0.89 -17.48 -11.90
CA GLY A 183 1.39 -18.85 -11.99
C GLY A 183 1.61 -19.29 -13.45
N GLU A 184 0.65 -19.02 -14.33
CA GLU A 184 0.73 -19.26 -15.78
C GLU A 184 1.87 -18.44 -16.41
N ALA A 185 1.90 -17.13 -16.17
CA ALA A 185 2.89 -16.23 -16.75
C ALA A 185 4.34 -16.44 -16.24
N CYS A 186 4.49 -17.10 -15.09
CA CYS A 186 5.79 -17.40 -14.47
C CYS A 186 6.24 -18.86 -14.66
N SER A 187 5.53 -19.67 -15.46
CA SER A 187 5.80 -21.10 -15.65
C SER A 187 6.46 -21.46 -16.98
N GLY A 188 7.08 -22.65 -17.00
CA GLY A 188 7.65 -23.26 -18.21
C GLY A 188 9.07 -22.79 -18.58
N PRO A 189 9.75 -23.50 -19.50
CA PRO A 189 11.14 -23.23 -19.86
C PRO A 189 11.33 -21.94 -20.67
N HIS A 190 10.28 -21.44 -21.32
CA HIS A 190 10.29 -20.22 -22.12
C HIS A 190 9.59 -19.05 -21.40
N CYS A 191 9.65 -19.03 -20.07
CA CYS A 191 9.01 -18.02 -19.25
C CYS A 191 9.53 -16.60 -19.55
N GLN A 192 8.62 -15.68 -19.86
CA GLN A 192 8.96 -14.29 -20.15
C GLN A 192 8.97 -13.47 -18.85
N ARG A 193 10.15 -13.28 -18.26
CA ARG A 193 10.37 -12.56 -16.99
C ARG A 193 9.57 -11.26 -16.87
N HIS A 194 9.51 -10.44 -17.91
CA HIS A 194 8.78 -9.16 -17.89
C HIS A 194 7.25 -9.33 -17.79
N VAL A 195 6.68 -10.42 -18.32
CA VAL A 195 5.25 -10.76 -18.19
C VAL A 195 4.97 -11.32 -16.79
N CYS A 196 5.82 -12.23 -16.31
CA CYS A 196 5.78 -12.77 -14.95
C CYS A 196 5.79 -11.65 -13.89
N LEU A 197 6.76 -10.73 -13.96
CA LEU A 197 6.87 -9.56 -13.07
C LEU A 197 5.63 -8.67 -13.12
N ARG A 198 5.05 -8.41 -14.31
CA ARG A 198 3.82 -7.62 -14.47
C ARG A 198 2.59 -8.31 -13.86
N GLN A 199 2.51 -9.63 -13.88
CA GLN A 199 1.43 -10.37 -13.19
C GLN A 199 1.66 -10.44 -11.68
N LEU A 200 2.91 -10.55 -11.20
CA LEU A 200 3.24 -10.44 -9.78
C LEU A 200 2.85 -9.08 -9.20
N LEU A 201 3.20 -7.96 -9.87
CA LEU A 201 2.72 -6.62 -9.52
C LEU A 201 1.19 -6.60 -9.44
N THR A 202 0.52 -7.17 -10.45
CA THR A 202 -0.95 -7.23 -10.52
C THR A 202 -1.56 -8.04 -9.38
N PHE A 203 -0.91 -9.12 -8.93
CA PHE A 203 -1.34 -9.92 -7.78
C PHE A 203 -1.22 -9.13 -6.48
N PHE A 204 -0.02 -8.67 -6.10
CA PHE A 204 0.21 -7.97 -4.83
C PHE A 204 -0.54 -6.64 -4.76
N GLU A 205 -0.77 -5.98 -5.90
CA GLU A 205 -1.57 -4.77 -5.96
C GLU A 205 -3.08 -5.03 -5.88
N LYS A 206 -3.64 -6.08 -6.50
CA LYS A 206 -5.11 -6.25 -6.58
C LYS A 206 -5.69 -7.25 -5.59
N ALA A 207 -4.87 -8.12 -4.99
CA ALA A 207 -5.29 -9.02 -3.93
C ALA A 207 -5.67 -8.26 -2.64
N ALA A 208 -6.53 -8.88 -1.82
CA ALA A 208 -6.78 -8.41 -0.47
C ALA A 208 -5.55 -8.66 0.41
N GLU A 209 -5.12 -7.66 1.19
CA GLU A 209 -3.88 -7.68 1.96
C GLU A 209 -3.69 -8.94 2.84
N PRO A 210 -4.71 -9.48 3.54
CA PRO A 210 -4.58 -10.74 4.26
C PRO A 210 -4.13 -11.94 3.40
N HIS A 211 -4.60 -12.02 2.15
CA HIS A 211 -4.25 -13.13 1.26
C HIS A 211 -2.83 -12.97 0.70
N ALA A 212 -2.43 -11.74 0.34
CA ALA A 212 -1.09 -11.45 -0.13
C ALA A 212 -0.02 -11.61 0.97
N GLN A 213 -0.29 -11.12 2.18
CA GLN A 213 0.59 -11.32 3.34
C GLN A 213 0.63 -12.79 3.75
N GLY A 214 -0.50 -13.49 3.82
CA GLY A 214 -0.55 -14.90 4.19
C GLY A 214 0.21 -15.80 3.23
N LEU A 215 0.06 -15.60 1.91
CA LEU A 215 0.72 -16.42 0.88
C LEU A 215 2.26 -16.26 0.84
N LEU A 216 2.76 -15.07 1.18
CA LEU A 216 4.20 -14.76 1.14
C LEU A 216 4.89 -14.90 2.50
N LEU A 217 4.29 -14.34 3.56
CA LEU A 217 4.88 -14.23 4.89
C LEU A 217 4.35 -15.35 5.81
N CYS A 218 4.27 -16.56 5.28
CA CYS A 218 3.81 -17.72 6.02
C CYS A 218 4.92 -18.27 6.95
N PRO A 219 4.59 -18.57 8.22
CA PRO A 219 5.52 -19.22 9.16
C PRO A 219 5.79 -20.68 8.76
N CYS A 220 6.98 -21.17 9.10
CA CYS A 220 7.39 -22.57 8.94
C CYS A 220 8.23 -22.99 10.16
N ALA A 221 8.23 -24.27 10.50
CA ALA A 221 9.17 -24.80 11.49
C ALA A 221 10.59 -24.89 10.89
N PRO A 222 11.69 -24.71 11.65
CA PRO A 222 13.05 -24.71 11.10
C PRO A 222 13.49 -26.04 10.46
N ASN A 223 12.85 -27.14 10.84
CA ASN A 223 13.04 -28.47 10.25
C ASN A 223 12.13 -28.73 9.02
N ASP A 224 11.05 -27.96 8.84
CA ASP A 224 10.14 -28.08 7.70
C ASP A 224 10.68 -27.31 6.48
N ARG A 225 11.67 -27.92 5.82
CA ARG A 225 12.24 -27.45 4.56
C ARG A 225 11.21 -27.40 3.42
N GLY A 226 10.14 -28.18 3.48
CA GLY A 226 9.09 -28.21 2.46
C GLY A 226 8.23 -26.95 2.50
N CYS A 227 7.81 -26.52 3.68
CA CYS A 227 7.16 -25.24 3.92
C CYS A 227 8.07 -24.06 3.53
N GLY A 228 9.32 -24.07 3.97
CA GLY A 228 10.28 -22.99 3.66
C GLY A 228 10.60 -22.88 2.17
N GLU A 229 10.67 -24.02 1.46
CA GLU A 229 10.81 -24.04 0.00
C GLU A 229 9.52 -23.57 -0.70
N ARG A 230 8.33 -23.99 -0.23
CA ARG A 230 7.05 -23.47 -0.75
C ARG A 230 7.02 -21.94 -0.66
N ARG A 231 7.44 -21.38 0.47
CA ARG A 231 7.54 -19.93 0.70
C ARG A 231 8.52 -19.24 -0.25
N ARG A 232 9.74 -19.77 -0.39
CA ARG A 232 10.76 -19.25 -1.33
C ARG A 232 10.28 -19.28 -2.79
N ASN A 233 9.48 -20.29 -3.14
CA ASN A 233 8.95 -20.49 -4.49
C ASN A 233 7.62 -19.76 -4.76
N THR A 234 7.00 -19.10 -3.77
CA THR A 234 5.71 -18.37 -3.92
C THR A 234 5.71 -17.38 -5.09
N ILE A 235 6.84 -16.72 -5.36
CA ILE A 235 7.00 -15.71 -6.43
C ILE A 235 7.66 -16.25 -7.71
N ALA A 236 7.77 -17.57 -7.87
CA ALA A 236 8.43 -18.24 -9.01
C ALA A 236 9.84 -17.67 -9.33
N PRO A 237 10.80 -17.76 -8.37
CA PRO A 237 12.09 -17.08 -8.45
C PRO A 237 12.90 -17.43 -9.71
N ASN A 238 12.78 -18.67 -10.21
CA ASN A 238 13.48 -19.16 -11.40
C ASN A 238 13.14 -18.39 -12.70
N CYS A 239 12.07 -17.57 -12.71
CA CYS A 239 11.75 -16.65 -13.81
C CYS A 239 11.64 -15.19 -13.36
N ALA A 240 11.19 -14.91 -12.13
CA ALA A 240 11.06 -13.55 -11.62
C ALA A 240 12.42 -12.87 -11.33
N LEU A 241 13.40 -13.62 -10.84
CA LEU A 241 14.74 -13.11 -10.49
C LEU A 241 15.69 -13.20 -11.70
N PRO A 242 16.78 -12.42 -11.75
CA PRO A 242 17.83 -12.59 -12.75
C PRO A 242 18.49 -13.98 -12.65
N PRO A 243 18.81 -14.66 -13.76
CA PRO A 243 19.53 -15.94 -13.73
C PRO A 243 21.01 -15.80 -13.34
N VAL A 244 21.57 -14.59 -13.50
CA VAL A 244 22.89 -14.18 -13.02
C VAL A 244 22.69 -12.92 -12.19
N ALA A 245 23.21 -12.91 -10.96
CA ALA A 245 23.08 -11.78 -10.05
C ALA A 245 23.89 -10.56 -10.57
N PRO A 246 23.25 -9.42 -10.92
CA PRO A 246 23.95 -8.21 -11.35
C PRO A 246 24.58 -7.47 -10.16
N ASN A 247 25.25 -6.36 -10.42
CA ASN A 247 25.63 -5.43 -9.35
C ASN A 247 24.37 -4.78 -8.73
N CYS A 248 24.29 -4.65 -7.39
CA CYS A 248 23.11 -4.09 -6.74
C CYS A 248 22.87 -2.59 -7.05
N LEU A 249 23.92 -1.80 -7.26
CA LEU A 249 23.79 -0.39 -7.66
C LEU A 249 23.23 -0.26 -9.09
N GLU A 250 23.57 -1.19 -9.97
CA GLU A 250 23.00 -1.25 -11.33
C GLU A 250 21.52 -1.66 -11.30
N LEU A 251 21.15 -2.61 -10.41
CA LEU A 251 19.75 -2.96 -10.19
C LEU A 251 18.95 -1.78 -9.61
N ARG A 252 19.58 -0.93 -8.79
CA ARG A 252 19.02 0.33 -8.28
C ARG A 252 18.84 1.37 -9.38
N ARG A 253 19.82 1.54 -10.30
CA ARG A 253 19.68 2.42 -11.47
C ARG A 253 18.48 2.02 -12.34
N LEU A 254 18.39 0.74 -12.69
CA LEU A 254 17.24 0.18 -13.43
C LEU A 254 15.90 0.41 -12.72
N CYS A 255 15.89 0.41 -11.39
CA CYS A 255 14.70 0.74 -10.60
C CYS A 255 14.37 2.24 -10.60
N PHE A 256 15.38 3.10 -10.55
CA PHE A 256 15.19 4.56 -10.62
C PHE A 256 14.75 5.05 -12.01
N SER A 257 15.05 4.32 -13.08
CA SER A 257 14.54 4.58 -14.43
C SER A 257 13.05 4.25 -14.62
N ASP A 258 12.46 3.40 -13.77
CA ASP A 258 11.02 3.11 -13.79
C ASP A 258 10.29 3.91 -12.69
N PRO A 259 9.39 4.86 -13.03
CA PRO A 259 8.66 5.65 -12.05
C PRO A 259 7.96 4.80 -10.99
N LEU A 260 7.45 3.62 -11.36
CA LEU A 260 6.79 2.71 -10.41
C LEU A 260 7.79 2.07 -9.44
N CYS A 261 8.88 1.49 -9.93
CA CYS A 261 9.93 0.89 -9.10
C CYS A 261 10.57 1.92 -8.17
N ARG A 262 10.96 3.11 -8.67
CA ARG A 262 11.46 4.22 -7.82
C ARG A 262 10.51 4.52 -6.68
N SER A 263 9.22 4.68 -6.98
CA SER A 263 8.20 4.92 -5.96
C SER A 263 8.03 3.77 -4.96
N ARG A 264 8.17 2.51 -5.36
CA ARG A 264 8.09 1.37 -4.43
C ARG A 264 9.35 1.23 -3.57
N LEU A 265 10.52 1.58 -4.10
CA LEU A 265 11.79 1.58 -3.36
C LEU A 265 11.84 2.70 -2.33
N VAL A 266 11.53 3.94 -2.71
CA VAL A 266 11.51 5.09 -1.79
C VAL A 266 10.46 4.90 -0.69
N ASP A 267 9.31 4.35 -1.03
CA ASP A 267 8.25 3.99 -0.07
C ASP A 267 8.69 2.89 0.92
N PHE A 268 9.53 1.95 0.49
CA PHE A 268 10.17 0.95 1.36
C PHE A 268 11.29 1.57 2.22
N GLN A 269 12.11 2.43 1.64
CA GLN A 269 13.15 3.17 2.37
C GLN A 269 12.57 4.10 3.44
N THR A 270 11.42 4.72 3.18
CA THR A 270 10.67 5.54 4.15
C THR A 270 10.11 4.68 5.29
N HIS A 271 9.33 3.64 4.96
CA HIS A 271 8.55 2.92 5.95
C HIS A 271 9.32 1.84 6.73
N CYS A 272 10.36 1.26 6.11
CA CYS A 272 11.22 0.25 6.73
C CYS A 272 12.59 0.80 7.19
N HIS A 273 12.76 2.12 7.32
CA HIS A 273 13.98 2.67 7.91
C HIS A 273 14.11 2.20 9.38
N PRO A 274 15.25 1.61 9.77
CA PRO A 274 15.50 1.27 11.16
C PRO A 274 15.92 2.54 11.92
N MET A 275 15.12 2.97 12.90
CA MET A 275 15.43 4.12 13.76
C MET A 275 16.46 3.77 14.84
N ASP A 276 16.58 2.48 15.17
CA ASP A 276 17.50 1.96 16.16
C ASP A 276 17.96 0.53 15.81
N ILE A 277 18.89 0.01 16.61
CA ILE A 277 19.38 -1.37 16.56
C ILE A 277 18.41 -2.39 17.21
N LEU A 278 17.28 -1.93 17.76
CA LEU A 278 16.31 -2.74 18.52
C LEU A 278 15.10 -3.18 17.67
N GLY A 279 14.99 -2.70 16.42
CA GLY A 279 13.91 -3.07 15.51
C GLY A 279 12.80 -2.02 15.38
N THR A 280 12.97 -0.82 15.94
CA THR A 280 12.01 0.27 15.75
C THR A 280 12.02 0.76 14.31
N CYS A 281 10.91 0.58 13.61
CA CYS A 281 10.68 1.19 12.30
C CYS A 281 10.39 2.70 12.45
N ALA A 282 10.78 3.50 11.45
CA ALA A 282 10.41 4.93 11.38
C ALA A 282 8.89 5.20 11.31
N THR A 283 8.10 4.16 11.06
CA THR A 283 6.64 4.19 10.98
C THR A 283 6.05 2.89 11.56
N GLU A 284 4.77 2.59 11.32
CA GLU A 284 4.22 1.29 11.67
C GLU A 284 4.90 0.12 10.91
N GLN A 285 5.20 -0.98 11.61
CA GLN A 285 5.53 -2.27 10.97
C GLN A 285 4.48 -2.68 9.91
N SER A 286 3.20 -2.30 10.11
CA SER A 286 2.11 -2.52 9.15
C SER A 286 2.35 -1.84 7.79
N ARG A 287 3.03 -0.67 7.78
CA ARG A 287 3.38 0.07 6.56
C ARG A 287 4.66 -0.48 5.94
N CYS A 288 5.66 -0.80 6.75
CA CYS A 288 6.88 -1.46 6.28
C CYS A 288 6.54 -2.73 5.47
N LEU A 289 5.68 -3.62 5.99
CA LEU A 289 5.25 -4.81 5.25
C LEU A 289 4.48 -4.48 3.97
N ARG A 290 3.64 -3.44 3.96
CA ARG A 290 2.93 -2.98 2.76
C ARG A 290 3.89 -2.41 1.70
N ALA A 291 4.99 -1.78 2.11
CA ALA A 291 6.03 -1.29 1.21
C ALA A 291 6.93 -2.43 0.68
N TYR A 292 7.35 -3.34 1.55
CA TYR A 292 8.12 -4.55 1.19
C TYR A 292 7.37 -5.44 0.18
N LEU A 293 6.09 -5.75 0.40
CA LEU A 293 5.25 -6.44 -0.59
C LEU A 293 5.09 -5.62 -1.89
N GLY A 294 5.22 -4.30 -1.81
CA GLY A 294 5.12 -3.38 -2.95
C GLY A 294 6.28 -3.48 -3.95
N LEU A 295 7.43 -4.02 -3.54
CA LEU A 295 8.60 -4.24 -4.40
C LEU A 295 8.47 -5.50 -5.28
N ILE A 296 7.55 -6.41 -4.97
CA ILE A 296 7.47 -7.71 -5.65
C ILE A 296 6.86 -7.54 -7.04
N GLY A 297 7.59 -7.99 -8.07
CA GLY A 297 7.27 -7.74 -9.47
C GLY A 297 7.94 -6.47 -10.03
N THR A 298 8.71 -5.72 -9.23
CA THR A 298 9.60 -4.65 -9.71
C THR A 298 10.98 -5.18 -10.10
N ALA A 299 11.86 -4.34 -10.63
CA ALA A 299 13.27 -4.70 -10.88
C ALA A 299 13.97 -5.20 -9.60
N MET A 300 13.77 -4.51 -8.47
CA MET A 300 14.31 -4.85 -7.15
C MET A 300 13.34 -5.74 -6.36
N THR A 301 12.91 -6.85 -6.95
CA THR A 301 12.11 -7.86 -6.25
C THR A 301 12.97 -8.62 -5.21
N PRO A 302 12.67 -8.53 -3.90
CA PRO A 302 13.35 -9.33 -2.89
C PRO A 302 12.77 -10.75 -2.80
N ASN A 303 13.51 -11.69 -2.22
CA ASN A 303 13.00 -13.01 -1.84
C ASN A 303 13.70 -13.55 -0.58
N PHE A 304 13.15 -14.62 0.00
CA PHE A 304 13.82 -15.42 1.01
C PHE A 304 15.07 -16.09 0.41
N VAL A 305 16.21 -15.94 1.10
CA VAL A 305 17.51 -16.48 0.66
C VAL A 305 17.56 -18.00 0.88
N SER A 306 16.94 -18.48 1.95
CA SER A 306 17.01 -19.88 2.40
C SER A 306 15.62 -20.49 2.65
N ASN A 307 15.57 -21.83 2.68
CA ASN A 307 14.37 -22.60 3.02
C ASN A 307 14.31 -23.04 4.50
N VAL A 308 15.25 -22.61 5.36
CA VAL A 308 15.21 -22.89 6.82
C VAL A 308 15.02 -21.65 7.70
N ASN A 309 15.34 -20.46 7.21
CA ASN A 309 15.23 -19.20 7.96
C ASN A 309 14.33 -18.17 7.25
N THR A 310 14.16 -17.00 7.85
CA THR A 310 13.34 -15.90 7.33
C THR A 310 14.16 -14.76 6.72
N SER A 311 15.46 -14.96 6.48
CA SER A 311 16.34 -13.94 5.89
C SER A 311 15.93 -13.64 4.45
N VAL A 312 15.79 -12.35 4.13
CA VAL A 312 15.40 -11.85 2.82
C VAL A 312 16.50 -10.98 2.22
N ALA A 313 16.65 -11.00 0.90
CA ALA A 313 17.61 -10.16 0.18
C ALA A 313 17.14 -9.89 -1.25
N LEU A 314 17.83 -8.98 -1.94
CA LEU A 314 17.76 -8.84 -3.38
C LEU A 314 18.57 -9.95 -4.08
N SER A 315 18.26 -10.20 -5.35
CA SER A 315 19.06 -11.10 -6.20
C SER A 315 20.07 -10.27 -7.00
N CYS A 316 21.13 -9.84 -6.32
CA CYS A 316 22.27 -9.07 -6.84
C CYS A 316 23.50 -9.33 -5.96
N THR A 317 24.65 -8.73 -6.28
CA THR A 317 25.85 -8.72 -5.43
C THR A 317 26.56 -7.38 -5.46
N CYS A 318 27.38 -7.07 -4.46
CA CYS A 318 28.35 -5.96 -4.51
C CYS A 318 29.68 -6.29 -5.17
N ARG A 319 29.73 -7.29 -6.07
CA ARG A 319 30.92 -7.52 -6.90
C ARG A 319 31.03 -6.41 -7.95
N GLY A 320 32.22 -5.79 -8.04
CA GLY A 320 32.53 -4.80 -9.07
C GLY A 320 32.04 -3.38 -8.80
N SER A 321 31.63 -3.06 -7.56
CA SER A 321 31.18 -1.70 -7.19
C SER A 321 32.31 -0.66 -7.15
N GLY A 322 33.58 -1.09 -7.07
CA GLY A 322 34.73 -0.20 -7.04
C GLY A 322 34.68 0.75 -5.84
N ASN A 323 34.83 2.05 -6.09
CA ASN A 323 34.77 3.08 -5.04
C ASN A 323 33.40 3.16 -4.35
N LEU A 324 32.33 2.59 -4.93
CA LEU A 324 30.98 2.55 -4.36
C LEU A 324 30.69 1.23 -3.61
N GLN A 325 31.73 0.54 -3.13
CA GLN A 325 31.59 -0.72 -2.38
C GLN A 325 30.69 -0.53 -1.14
N GLU A 326 30.97 0.48 -0.32
CA GLU A 326 30.21 0.73 0.91
C GLU A 326 28.75 1.11 0.61
N GLU A 327 28.50 1.98 -0.38
CA GLU A 327 27.13 2.35 -0.78
C GLU A 327 26.32 1.12 -1.23
N CYS A 328 26.98 0.17 -1.89
CA CYS A 328 26.38 -1.08 -2.29
C CYS A 328 26.09 -2.00 -1.09
N GLU A 329 27.03 -2.13 -0.14
CA GLU A 329 26.86 -2.97 1.05
C GLU A 329 25.80 -2.41 2.01
N GLN A 330 25.69 -1.08 2.11
CA GLN A 330 24.58 -0.39 2.77
C GLN A 330 23.23 -0.72 2.07
N LEU A 331 23.20 -0.73 0.74
CA LEU A 331 22.00 -1.09 -0.04
C LEU A 331 21.60 -2.57 0.15
N GLU A 332 22.54 -3.51 0.15
CA GLU A 332 22.26 -4.92 0.46
C GLU A 332 21.78 -5.08 1.92
N GLY A 333 22.49 -4.45 2.87
CA GLY A 333 22.17 -4.49 4.30
C GLY A 333 20.80 -3.92 4.64
N PHE A 334 20.31 -2.93 3.89
CA PHE A 334 18.95 -2.39 4.06
C PHE A 334 17.83 -3.43 3.78
N PHE A 335 18.16 -4.56 3.15
CA PHE A 335 17.28 -5.73 3.04
C PHE A 335 17.69 -6.87 3.99
N SER A 336 18.97 -7.25 4.01
CA SER A 336 19.46 -8.47 4.67
C SER A 336 19.77 -8.32 6.17
N HIS A 337 20.06 -7.09 6.62
CA HIS A 337 20.47 -6.76 7.99
C HIS A 337 19.57 -5.69 8.62
N ASN A 338 18.36 -5.48 8.08
CA ASN A 338 17.41 -4.49 8.57
C ASN A 338 16.57 -5.06 9.75
N PRO A 339 16.73 -4.55 10.98
CA PRO A 339 16.04 -5.09 12.15
C PRO A 339 14.53 -4.77 12.11
N CYS A 340 14.14 -3.58 11.67
CA CYS A 340 12.73 -3.20 11.48
C CYS A 340 11.99 -4.16 10.54
N LEU A 341 12.58 -4.48 9.38
CA LEU A 341 11.98 -5.43 8.43
C LEU A 341 11.93 -6.85 9.01
N THR A 342 13.01 -7.26 9.69
CA THR A 342 13.12 -8.59 10.32
C THR A 342 12.02 -8.78 11.37
N ASP A 343 11.83 -7.81 12.27
CA ASP A 343 10.81 -7.87 13.30
C ASP A 343 9.39 -7.70 12.77
N ALA A 344 9.18 -6.87 11.74
CA ALA A 344 7.89 -6.77 11.07
C ALA A 344 7.48 -8.12 10.43
N ILE A 345 8.42 -8.82 9.77
CA ILE A 345 8.20 -10.17 9.22
C ILE A 345 7.96 -11.17 10.35
N ALA A 346 8.77 -11.14 11.41
CA ALA A 346 8.63 -12.05 12.55
C ALA A 346 7.31 -11.85 13.31
N ALA A 347 6.85 -10.61 13.52
CA ALA A 347 5.57 -10.29 14.13
C ALA A 347 4.40 -10.74 13.26
N LYS A 348 4.49 -10.55 11.94
CA LYS A 348 3.48 -11.06 10.99
C LYS A 348 3.43 -12.59 10.98
N MET A 349 4.57 -13.26 10.99
CA MET A 349 4.65 -14.73 11.07
C MET A 349 4.13 -15.26 12.41
N ARG A 350 4.42 -14.60 13.54
CA ARG A 350 3.83 -14.91 14.86
C ARG A 350 2.30 -14.84 14.82
N PHE A 351 1.75 -13.73 14.34
CA PHE A 351 0.29 -13.56 14.15
C PHE A 351 -0.31 -14.61 13.21
N HIS A 352 0.39 -14.96 12.12
CA HIS A 352 -0.03 -16.00 11.18
C HIS A 352 -0.02 -17.41 11.79
N SER A 353 0.90 -17.73 12.71
CA SER A 353 0.86 -18.99 13.47
C SER A 353 -0.32 -19.00 14.44
N GLN A 354 -0.50 -17.92 15.19
CA GLN A 354 -1.58 -17.76 16.18
C GLN A 354 -2.96 -17.99 15.56
N LEU A 355 -3.19 -17.49 14.34
CA LEU A 355 -4.43 -17.66 13.58
C LEU A 355 -4.88 -19.13 13.36
N PHE A 356 -3.95 -20.09 13.42
CA PHE A 356 -4.24 -21.52 13.24
C PHE A 356 -4.13 -22.36 14.52
N SER A 357 -3.70 -21.76 15.64
CA SER A 357 -3.89 -22.34 16.97
C SER A 357 -5.36 -22.15 17.39
N GLN A 358 -5.96 -23.14 18.05
CA GLN A 358 -7.42 -23.20 18.22
C GLN A 358 -8.00 -22.21 19.25
N ASP A 359 -7.15 -21.50 20.02
CA ASP A 359 -7.54 -20.68 21.17
C ASP A 359 -7.60 -19.17 20.89
N TRP A 360 -8.49 -18.70 20.01
CA TRP A 360 -8.87 -17.29 19.95
C TRP A 360 -10.37 -17.03 19.67
N PRO A 361 -11.12 -16.41 20.61
CA PRO A 361 -12.31 -15.64 20.24
C PRO A 361 -11.89 -14.43 19.38
N HIS A 362 -12.81 -13.93 18.54
CA HIS A 362 -12.48 -12.99 17.46
C HIS A 362 -11.72 -11.73 17.93
N PRO A 363 -10.52 -11.44 17.39
CA PRO A 363 -9.74 -10.27 17.79
C PRO A 363 -10.30 -8.97 17.19
N THR A 364 -11.20 -8.31 17.92
CA THR A 364 -11.37 -6.87 17.81
C THR A 364 -10.10 -6.19 18.33
N PHE A 365 -9.30 -5.61 17.43
CA PHE A 365 -8.20 -4.73 17.80
C PHE A 365 -8.75 -3.48 18.49
N ALA A 366 -8.76 -3.48 19.81
CA ALA A 366 -8.93 -2.27 20.60
C ALA A 366 -7.64 -1.44 20.45
N VAL A 367 -7.69 -0.41 19.59
CA VAL A 367 -6.65 0.61 19.57
C VAL A 367 -6.73 1.36 20.90
N MET A 368 -5.71 1.24 21.75
CA MET A 368 -5.56 2.17 22.86
C MET A 368 -5.30 3.56 22.27
N ALA A 369 -6.31 4.42 22.35
CA ALA A 369 -6.14 5.83 22.08
C ALA A 369 -5.22 6.40 23.17
N HIS A 370 -3.96 6.66 22.83
CA HIS A 370 -3.11 7.50 23.69
C HIS A 370 -3.81 8.85 23.87
N GLN A 371 -4.23 9.13 25.11
CA GLN A 371 -4.69 10.47 25.48
C GLN A 371 -3.51 11.41 25.31
N ASN A 372 -3.60 12.28 24.30
CA ASN A 372 -2.56 13.27 24.00
C ASN A 372 -2.75 14.47 24.94
N GLU A 373 -2.51 14.24 26.24
CA GLU A 373 -2.46 15.25 27.29
C GLU A 373 -1.33 16.24 26.97
N ASN A 374 -1.68 17.35 26.32
CA ASN A 374 -0.77 18.43 26.00
C ASN A 374 -1.49 19.76 26.33
N PRO A 375 -1.10 20.48 27.40
CA PRO A 375 -1.92 21.54 27.99
C PRO A 375 -1.88 22.84 27.16
N ALA A 376 -2.66 22.87 26.09
CA ALA A 376 -2.84 24.04 25.23
C ALA A 376 -3.68 25.12 25.93
N VAL A 377 -3.04 25.97 26.73
CA VAL A 377 -3.64 27.16 27.36
C VAL A 377 -4.34 28.02 26.29
N ARG A 378 -5.63 28.27 26.49
CA ARG A 378 -6.43 29.19 25.67
C ARG A 378 -7.11 30.21 26.59
N PRO A 379 -6.88 31.52 26.43
CA PRO A 379 -7.48 32.52 27.31
C PRO A 379 -8.98 32.66 27.04
N GLN A 380 -9.80 32.60 28.09
CA GLN A 380 -11.20 33.04 28.01
C GLN A 380 -11.34 34.53 28.37
N PRO A 381 -12.27 35.28 27.77
CA PRO A 381 -12.54 36.67 28.14
C PRO A 381 -13.15 36.76 29.54
N TRP A 382 -12.78 37.80 30.29
CA TRP A 382 -13.40 38.10 31.58
C TRP A 382 -14.85 38.56 31.43
N VAL A 383 -15.74 38.03 32.28
CA VAL A 383 -17.06 38.60 32.57
C VAL A 383 -17.22 38.63 34.10
N PRO A 384 -17.38 39.81 34.74
CA PRO A 384 -17.45 39.90 36.19
C PRO A 384 -18.88 39.64 36.70
N SER A 385 -19.15 38.42 37.17
CA SER A 385 -20.38 38.09 37.91
C SER A 385 -20.15 38.21 39.42
N LEU A 386 -20.91 39.10 40.06
CA LEU A 386 -20.78 39.50 41.47
C LEU A 386 -20.81 38.33 42.47
N PHE A 387 -19.92 38.38 43.46
CA PHE A 387 -20.08 37.59 44.69
C PHE A 387 -21.31 38.05 45.46
N SER A 388 -22.05 37.11 46.04
CA SER A 388 -23.03 37.35 47.12
C SER A 388 -22.86 36.30 48.20
N CYS A 389 -22.90 36.71 49.47
CA CYS A 389 -22.44 35.90 50.59
C CYS A 389 -23.59 35.20 51.33
N THR A 390 -23.49 33.88 51.52
CA THR A 390 -24.16 33.15 52.62
C THR A 390 -23.28 32.03 53.18
N LEU A 391 -22.48 32.39 54.19
CA LEU A 391 -21.99 31.50 55.26
C LEU A 391 -22.73 31.89 56.55
N PRO A 392 -22.73 31.07 57.62
CA PRO A 392 -22.38 29.65 57.73
C PRO A 392 -23.50 28.83 58.43
N LEU A 393 -23.29 27.52 58.62
CA LEU A 393 -23.33 26.96 59.98
C LEU A 393 -22.48 25.68 60.07
N ILE A 394 -21.57 25.64 61.03
CA ILE A 394 -20.91 24.42 61.51
C ILE A 394 -21.41 24.20 62.92
N LEU A 395 -21.93 23.00 63.24
CA LEU A 395 -21.82 22.38 64.56
C LEU A 395 -22.34 20.93 64.55
N LEU A 396 -21.50 20.03 65.07
CA LEU A 396 -21.76 18.74 65.71
C LEU A 396 -23.18 18.14 65.61
N LEU A 397 -23.25 16.88 65.14
CA LEU A 397 -23.31 15.74 66.07
C LEU A 397 -22.97 14.40 65.38
N SER A 398 -22.28 13.54 66.11
CA SER A 398 -21.96 12.16 65.74
C SER A 398 -22.90 11.18 66.45
N LEU A 399 -22.97 9.95 65.93
CA LEU A 399 -23.54 8.75 66.58
C LEU A 399 -25.06 8.77 66.84
N TRP A 400 -25.82 8.28 65.85
CA TRP A 400 -26.76 7.16 66.03
C TRP A 400 -26.44 6.12 64.95
#